data_AF-A0A7J8EFF2-F1
#
_entry.id   AF-A0A7J8EFF2-F1
#
_cell.length_a   1.000
_cell.length_b   1.000
_cell.length_c   1.000
_cell.angle_alpha   90.00
_cell.angle_beta   90.00
_cell.angle_gamma   90.00
#
_symmetry.space_group_name_H-M   'P 1'
#
loop_
_entity.id
_entity.type
_entity.pdbx_description
1 polymer ?
#
loop_
_entity_poly.entity_id
_entity_poly.type
_entity_poly.pdbx_seq_one_letter_code
_entity_poly.pdbx_strand_id
1 'polypeptide(L)'
;MDYSYDEDLDELCPVCGDKVSGYHYGLLTCESCKGFFKRTVQNNKHYTCTESQSCKIDKTQRKRCPFCRFQKCLTVGMRLEAVRADRMRGGRNKFGPMYKRDRALKQQKKAQIRANGFKMETGPPVGVPPPPPPPPDYMLPQALGQRDAPQQPAHRDAASQADLSLGRVGPGPGLGLGEGSQPTAQPSRWFILLC
;
A
#
# COMPACT_ATOMS: atom_id res chain seq x y z
N MET A 1 1.39 28.57 13.83
CA MET A 1 2.11 27.38 13.34
C MET A 1 1.08 26.32 13.08
N ASP A 2 0.82 26.01 11.82
CA ASP A 2 -0.15 24.97 11.43
C ASP A 2 0.53 23.61 11.58
N TYR A 3 0.13 22.83 12.59
CA TYR A 3 0.62 21.47 12.78
C TYR A 3 -0.21 20.55 11.89
N SER A 4 0.29 20.28 10.68
CA SER A 4 -0.31 19.33 9.74
C SER A 4 -0.40 17.94 10.36
N TYR A 5 -1.60 17.54 10.76
CA TYR A 5 -1.94 16.27 11.44
C TYR A 5 -1.83 15.01 10.52
N ASP A 6 -0.88 15.01 9.58
CA ASP A 6 -0.63 13.92 8.63
C ASP A 6 0.41 12.89 9.13
N GLU A 7 1.15 13.20 10.19
CA GLU A 7 2.21 12.34 10.78
C GLU A 7 1.68 11.18 11.67
N ASP A 8 0.41 11.17 12.05
CA ASP A 8 -0.18 10.16 12.96
C ASP A 8 -0.76 8.90 12.26
N LEU A 9 -0.57 8.76 10.94
CA LEU A 9 -0.93 7.55 10.18
C LEU A 9 0.29 6.77 9.66
N ASP A 10 1.44 6.97 10.31
CA ASP A 10 2.65 6.18 10.11
C ASP A 10 2.41 4.76 10.69
N GLU A 11 1.99 3.81 9.84
CA GLU A 11 1.51 2.49 10.28
C GLU A 11 2.55 1.79 11.18
N LEU A 12 2.23 1.59 12.46
CA LEU A 12 3.15 1.02 13.44
C LEU A 12 3.15 -0.50 13.39
N CYS A 13 4.32 -1.13 13.59
CA CYS A 13 4.44 -2.58 13.57
C CYS A 13 3.61 -3.23 14.69
N PRO A 14 2.56 -4.01 14.39
CA PRO A 14 1.61 -4.50 15.40
C PRO A 14 2.24 -5.43 16.44
N VAL A 15 3.43 -5.99 16.15
CA VAL A 15 4.21 -6.77 17.11
C VAL A 15 4.83 -5.90 18.21
N CYS A 16 5.34 -4.70 17.90
CA CYS A 16 6.21 -3.96 18.85
C CYS A 16 6.16 -2.42 18.79
N GLY A 17 5.25 -1.81 18.02
CA GLY A 17 5.10 -0.35 17.95
C GLY A 17 6.27 0.40 17.28
N ASP A 18 7.15 -0.29 16.55
CA ASP A 18 8.26 0.34 15.81
C ASP A 18 7.85 0.62 14.36
N LYS A 19 8.43 1.64 13.71
CA LYS A 19 8.04 2.08 12.36
C LYS A 19 8.08 0.93 11.35
N VAL A 20 7.02 0.77 10.57
CA VAL A 20 6.95 -0.24 9.49
C VAL A 20 7.96 0.07 8.39
N SER A 21 8.62 -0.95 7.86
CA SER A 21 9.48 -0.83 6.66
C SER A 21 8.84 -1.43 5.39
N GLY A 22 7.72 -2.13 5.52
CA GLY A 22 6.97 -2.69 4.39
C GLY A 22 6.25 -4.00 4.73
N TYR A 23 5.76 -4.68 3.69
CA TYR A 23 5.09 -5.98 3.84
C TYR A 23 6.14 -7.07 4.03
N HIS A 24 6.11 -7.73 5.18
CA HIS A 24 6.97 -8.87 5.49
C HIS A 24 6.11 -10.00 6.02
N TYR A 25 6.16 -11.15 5.34
CA TYR A 25 5.50 -12.39 5.77
C TYR A 25 3.99 -12.24 6.02
N GLY A 26 3.25 -11.58 5.13
CA GLY A 26 1.78 -11.49 5.21
C GLY A 26 1.22 -10.10 5.51
N LEU A 27 1.94 -9.26 6.25
CA LEU A 27 1.45 -7.93 6.68
C LEU A 27 2.57 -6.90 6.85
N LEU A 28 2.18 -5.65 7.14
CA LEU A 28 3.09 -4.54 7.41
C LEU A 28 3.78 -4.70 8.79
N THR A 29 5.12 -4.76 8.79
CA THR A 29 5.93 -4.84 10.02
C THR A 29 7.26 -4.06 9.90
N CYS A 30 7.96 -3.91 11.02
CA CYS A 30 9.29 -3.30 11.08
C CYS A 30 10.41 -4.29 10.72
N GLU A 31 11.55 -3.75 10.28
CA GLU A 31 12.71 -4.51 9.82
C GLU A 31 13.25 -5.49 10.89
N SER A 32 13.17 -5.13 12.17
CA SER A 32 13.64 -6.03 13.25
C SER A 32 12.73 -7.24 13.46
N CYS A 33 11.41 -7.10 13.28
CA CYS A 33 10.46 -8.20 13.41
C CYS A 33 10.53 -9.13 12.19
N LYS A 34 10.65 -8.58 10.99
CA LYS A 34 11.02 -9.32 9.77
C LYS A 34 12.28 -10.17 9.98
N GLY A 35 13.37 -9.56 10.42
CA GLY A 35 14.65 -10.24 10.63
C GLY A 35 14.60 -11.30 11.74
N PHE A 36 13.87 -11.02 12.84
CA PHE A 36 13.62 -11.97 13.92
C PHE A 36 12.82 -13.18 13.41
N PHE A 37 11.62 -12.96 12.87
CA PHE A 37 10.73 -14.00 12.36
C PHE A 37 11.44 -14.91 11.34
N LYS A 38 12.17 -14.32 10.38
CA LYS A 38 12.98 -15.08 9.42
C LYS A 38 13.98 -16.01 10.09
N ARG A 39 14.75 -15.52 11.07
CA ARG A 39 15.76 -16.34 11.78
C ARG A 39 15.14 -17.39 12.68
N THR A 40 13.97 -17.13 13.25
CA THR A 40 13.25 -18.12 14.07
C THR A 40 12.78 -19.28 13.21
N VAL A 41 12.11 -18.99 12.09
CA VAL A 41 11.59 -20.01 11.17
C VAL A 41 12.70 -20.74 10.40
N GLN A 42 13.65 -20.04 9.77
CA GLN A 42 14.70 -20.68 8.95
C GLN A 42 15.72 -21.53 9.72
N ASN A 43 15.72 -21.44 11.05
CA ASN A 43 16.61 -22.21 11.92
C ASN A 43 15.84 -23.00 12.99
N ASN A 44 14.52 -23.19 12.81
CA ASN A 44 13.62 -23.91 13.73
C ASN A 44 13.89 -23.59 15.21
N LYS A 45 13.97 -22.30 15.54
CA LYS A 45 14.26 -21.85 16.91
C LYS A 45 13.01 -21.96 17.77
N HIS A 46 13.07 -22.85 18.75
CA HIS A 46 12.12 -22.92 19.84
C HIS A 46 12.63 -22.02 20.99
N TYR A 47 11.70 -21.32 21.62
CA TYR A 47 11.97 -20.43 22.75
C TYR A 47 11.04 -20.82 23.90
N THR A 48 11.45 -20.53 25.13
CA THR A 48 10.63 -20.72 26.32
C THR A 48 10.42 -19.36 26.99
N CYS A 49 9.23 -19.10 27.53
CA CYS A 49 9.01 -17.93 28.38
C CYS A 49 9.50 -18.24 29.81
N THR A 50 10.17 -17.28 30.44
CA THR A 50 10.56 -17.33 31.87
C THR A 50 9.50 -16.73 32.80
N GLU A 51 8.40 -16.22 32.23
CA GLU A 51 7.30 -15.52 32.90
C GLU A 51 5.96 -16.18 32.48
N SER A 52 4.84 -15.46 32.61
CA SER A 52 3.47 -15.92 32.35
C SER A 52 3.06 -16.13 30.89
N GLN A 53 4.01 -16.29 29.95
CA GLN A 53 3.76 -16.38 28.50
C GLN A 53 3.02 -15.17 27.87
N SER A 54 2.83 -14.09 28.62
CA SER A 54 2.06 -12.89 28.25
C SER A 54 2.87 -11.59 28.27
N CYS A 55 4.21 -11.68 28.25
CA CYS A 55 5.12 -10.53 28.30
C CYS A 55 4.77 -9.44 27.27
N LYS A 56 4.73 -8.17 27.71
CA LYS A 56 4.49 -7.02 26.83
C LYS A 56 5.64 -6.85 25.82
N ILE A 57 5.30 -6.69 24.54
CA ILE A 57 6.27 -6.53 23.45
C ILE A 57 6.17 -5.12 22.87
N ASP A 58 7.14 -4.27 23.22
CA ASP A 58 7.33 -2.91 22.70
C ASP A 58 8.75 -2.74 22.09
N LYS A 59 9.03 -1.62 21.43
CA LYS A 59 10.29 -1.33 20.71
C LYS A 59 11.56 -1.54 21.55
N THR A 60 11.51 -1.17 22.83
CA THR A 60 12.60 -1.32 23.81
C THR A 60 12.71 -2.76 24.33
N GLN A 61 11.62 -3.33 24.83
CA GLN A 61 11.62 -4.62 25.53
C GLN A 61 11.46 -5.88 24.66
N ARG A 62 11.22 -5.76 23.34
CA ARG A 62 11.13 -6.88 22.36
C ARG A 62 12.38 -7.79 22.25
N LYS A 63 13.43 -7.57 23.05
CA LYS A 63 14.58 -8.49 23.19
C LYS A 63 14.44 -9.41 24.42
N ARG A 64 13.69 -9.02 25.46
CA ARG A 64 13.61 -9.71 26.76
C ARG A 64 12.97 -11.10 26.64
N CYS A 65 11.82 -11.21 25.98
CA CYS A 65 11.16 -12.50 25.77
C CYS A 65 11.01 -12.83 24.27
N PRO A 66 11.87 -13.70 23.69
CA PRO A 66 11.74 -14.12 22.30
C PRO A 66 10.53 -15.04 22.06
N PHE A 67 10.10 -15.82 23.07
CA PHE A 67 8.87 -16.62 22.99
C PHE A 67 7.64 -15.75 22.75
N CYS A 68 7.34 -14.82 23.67
CA CYS A 68 6.16 -13.94 23.57
C CYS A 68 6.20 -13.07 22.30
N ARG A 69 7.41 -12.67 21.86
CA ARG A 69 7.58 -11.97 20.58
C ARG A 69 7.20 -12.84 19.38
N PHE A 70 7.67 -14.09 19.33
CA PHE A 70 7.36 -14.99 18.22
C PHE A 70 5.88 -15.40 18.22
N GLN A 71 5.32 -15.67 19.40
CA GLN A 71 3.89 -15.91 19.54
C GLN A 71 3.08 -14.72 19.04
N LYS A 72 3.42 -13.49 19.45
CA LYS A 72 2.77 -12.27 18.96
C LYS A 72 2.94 -12.07 17.45
N CYS A 73 4.08 -12.43 16.86
CA CYS A 73 4.24 -12.45 15.39
C CYS A 73 3.18 -13.34 14.71
N LEU A 74 2.97 -14.55 15.22
CA LEU A 74 1.95 -15.47 14.69
C LEU A 74 0.53 -14.93 14.92
N THR A 75 0.23 -14.44 16.13
CA THR A 75 -1.09 -13.88 16.49
C THR A 75 -1.49 -12.68 15.62
N VAL A 76 -0.57 -11.80 15.23
CA VAL A 76 -0.87 -10.69 14.30
C VAL A 76 -0.92 -11.12 12.83
N GLY A 77 -0.68 -12.40 12.52
CA GLY A 77 -0.81 -12.94 11.16
C GLY A 77 0.50 -13.03 10.35
N MET A 78 1.68 -13.05 10.99
CA MET A 78 2.92 -13.35 10.25
C MET A 78 2.94 -14.82 9.81
N ARG A 79 3.01 -15.02 8.49
CA ARG A 79 2.87 -16.30 7.79
C ARG A 79 4.19 -17.07 7.73
N LEU A 80 4.22 -18.25 8.37
CA LEU A 80 5.35 -19.19 8.32
C LEU A 80 5.67 -19.58 6.87
N GLU A 81 4.64 -19.85 6.08
CA GLU A 81 4.70 -20.30 4.69
C GLU A 81 5.08 -19.20 3.68
N ALA A 82 5.34 -17.97 4.17
CA ALA A 82 5.98 -16.89 3.42
C ALA A 82 7.50 -16.85 3.61
N VAL A 83 8.06 -17.64 4.55
CA VAL A 83 9.50 -17.85 4.70
C VAL A 83 9.92 -18.96 3.74
N ARG A 84 10.89 -18.66 2.85
CA ARG A 84 11.41 -19.66 1.91
C ARG A 84 12.38 -20.62 2.60
N ALA A 85 12.21 -21.92 2.37
CA ALA A 85 13.14 -22.97 2.82
C ALA A 85 14.46 -22.95 2.04
N ASP A 86 14.40 -22.64 0.74
CA ASP A 86 15.56 -22.57 -0.18
C ASP A 86 16.59 -21.47 0.14
N ARG A 87 16.29 -20.58 1.10
CA ARG A 87 17.10 -19.41 1.49
C ARG A 87 17.43 -18.44 0.33
N MET A 88 16.81 -18.59 -0.84
CA MET A 88 17.08 -17.75 -2.01
C MET A 88 16.57 -16.31 -1.82
N ARG A 89 17.31 -15.35 -2.37
CA ARG A 89 16.96 -13.93 -2.32
C ARG A 89 16.06 -13.56 -3.50
N GLY A 90 14.89 -13.00 -3.21
CA GLY A 90 13.97 -12.47 -4.22
C GLY A 90 13.03 -13.51 -4.85
N GLY A 91 12.68 -13.28 -6.11
CA GLY A 91 11.64 -14.01 -6.84
C GLY A 91 10.21 -13.56 -6.48
N ARG A 92 9.22 -13.95 -7.29
CA ARG A 92 7.80 -13.73 -6.97
C ARG A 92 7.39 -14.64 -5.80
N ASN A 93 6.85 -14.04 -4.74
CA ASN A 93 6.20 -14.80 -3.68
C ASN A 93 4.69 -14.97 -3.98
N LYS A 94 4.10 -16.08 -3.52
CA LYS A 94 2.67 -16.40 -3.71
C LYS A 94 1.71 -15.37 -3.08
N PHE A 95 2.21 -14.51 -2.20
CA PHE A 95 1.46 -13.45 -1.51
C PHE A 95 1.42 -12.11 -2.26
N GLY A 96 2.11 -11.98 -3.40
CA GLY A 96 2.14 -10.75 -4.20
C GLY A 96 0.74 -10.17 -4.51
N PRO A 97 -0.24 -10.99 -4.97
CA PRO A 97 -1.62 -10.52 -5.19
C PRO A 97 -2.32 -10.03 -3.91
N MET A 98 -2.08 -10.67 -2.77
CA MET A 98 -2.62 -10.24 -1.46
C MET A 98 -2.10 -8.85 -1.08
N TYR A 99 -0.79 -8.62 -1.19
CA TYR A 99 -0.19 -7.32 -0.86
C TYR A 99 -0.66 -6.18 -1.78
N LYS A 100 -0.94 -6.48 -3.06
CA LYS A 100 -1.55 -5.52 -3.98
C LYS A 100 -2.97 -5.15 -3.56
N ARG A 101 -3.78 -6.14 -3.17
CA ARG A 101 -5.17 -5.94 -2.72
C ARG A 101 -5.23 -5.13 -1.41
N ASP A 102 -4.43 -5.49 -0.40
CA ASP A 102 -4.41 -4.76 0.88
C ASP A 102 -3.97 -3.30 0.70
N ARG A 103 -2.94 -3.06 -0.12
CA ARG A 103 -2.50 -1.71 -0.47
C ARG A 103 -3.60 -0.89 -1.16
N ALA A 104 -4.29 -1.48 -2.14
CA ALA A 104 -5.37 -0.80 -2.86
C ALA A 104 -6.54 -0.44 -1.92
N LEU A 105 -6.95 -1.37 -1.04
CA LEU A 105 -8.02 -1.14 -0.06
C LEU A 105 -7.65 -0.05 0.95
N LYS A 106 -6.41 -0.07 1.47
CA LYS A 106 -5.90 0.98 2.37
C LYS A 106 -5.82 2.35 1.68
N GLN A 107 -5.41 2.39 0.41
CA GLN A 107 -5.37 3.63 -0.38
C GLN A 107 -6.79 4.18 -0.63
N GLN A 108 -7.75 3.32 -0.98
CA GLN A 108 -9.16 3.71 -1.13
C GLN A 108 -9.73 4.26 0.19
N LYS A 109 -9.46 3.61 1.32
CA LYS A 109 -9.88 4.08 2.65
C LYS A 109 -9.25 5.44 3.00
N LYS A 110 -7.95 5.64 2.75
CA LYS A 110 -7.30 6.95 3.00
C LYS A 110 -7.86 8.05 2.09
N ALA A 111 -8.17 7.76 0.83
CA ALA A 111 -8.82 8.69 -0.08
C ALA A 111 -10.24 9.08 0.39
N GLN A 112 -11.04 8.10 0.85
CA GLN A 112 -12.37 8.35 1.39
C GLN A 112 -12.34 9.20 2.68
N ILE A 113 -11.40 8.93 3.59
CA ILE A 113 -11.21 9.75 4.80
C ILE A 113 -10.88 11.20 4.42
N ARG A 114 -9.96 11.42 3.46
CA ARG A 114 -9.62 12.76 2.97
C ARG A 114 -10.80 13.48 2.33
N ALA A 115 -11.64 12.77 1.56
CA ALA A 115 -12.84 13.34 0.96
C ALA A 115 -13.93 13.68 2.00
N ASN A 116 -14.06 12.89 3.06
CA ASN A 116 -15.04 13.11 4.12
C ASN A 116 -14.61 14.21 5.11
N GLY A 117 -13.31 14.37 5.37
CA GLY A 117 -12.78 15.44 6.21
C GLY A 117 -13.10 16.85 5.69
N PHE A 118 -13.41 16.98 4.39
CA PHE A 118 -13.82 18.24 3.77
C PHE A 118 -15.33 18.53 3.86
N LYS A 119 -16.13 17.68 4.53
CA LYS A 119 -17.60 17.81 4.62
C LYS A 119 -18.13 18.25 5.98
N MET A 120 -17.26 18.57 6.94
CA MET A 120 -17.64 19.04 8.28
C MET A 120 -17.45 20.56 8.44
N GLU A 121 -18.15 21.34 7.62
CA GLU A 121 -18.69 22.68 7.96
C GLU A 121 -19.60 23.15 6.80
N THR A 122 -20.87 22.79 6.90
CA THR A 122 -21.95 23.55 6.22
C THR A 122 -23.10 23.64 7.21
N GLY A 123 -22.83 24.32 8.33
CA GLY A 123 -23.90 24.86 9.16
C GLY A 123 -24.80 25.75 8.31
N PRO A 124 -26.10 25.87 8.64
CA PRO A 124 -26.97 26.80 7.94
C PRO A 124 -26.37 28.22 8.02
N PRO A 125 -26.41 29.02 6.94
CA PRO A 125 -25.84 30.35 6.95
C PRO A 125 -26.55 31.19 8.03
N VAL A 126 -25.81 31.53 9.09
CA VAL A 126 -26.29 32.50 10.08
C VAL A 126 -26.48 33.82 9.36
N GLY A 127 -27.68 34.40 9.52
CA GLY A 127 -28.22 35.39 8.60
C GLY A 127 -27.29 36.59 8.35
N VAL A 128 -27.02 36.86 7.07
CA VAL A 128 -26.47 38.15 6.64
C VAL A 128 -27.53 39.22 6.89
N PRO A 129 -27.24 40.33 7.60
CA PRO A 129 -28.19 41.42 7.75
C PRO A 129 -28.52 42.04 6.39
N PRO A 130 -29.76 42.52 6.17
CA PRO A 130 -30.14 43.09 4.87
C PRO A 130 -29.32 44.34 4.54
N PRO A 131 -29.00 44.59 3.25
CA PRO A 131 -28.31 45.80 2.84
C PRO A 131 -29.19 47.04 3.07
N PRO A 132 -28.60 48.22 3.33
CA PRO A 132 -29.35 49.47 3.43
C PRO A 132 -30.00 49.84 2.08
N PRO A 133 -31.11 50.60 2.09
CA PRO A 133 -31.80 51.02 0.87
C PRO A 133 -30.92 51.95 0.00
N PRO A 134 -31.09 51.93 -1.33
CA PRO A 134 -30.36 52.84 -2.22
C PRO A 134 -30.79 54.30 -2.01
N PRO A 135 -29.89 55.28 -2.25
CA PRO A 135 -30.26 56.68 -2.30
C PRO A 135 -31.18 56.98 -3.51
N PRO A 136 -32.02 58.03 -3.45
CA PRO A 136 -32.98 58.33 -4.51
C PRO A 136 -32.29 58.79 -5.81
N ASP A 137 -32.90 58.43 -6.95
CA ASP A 137 -32.38 58.68 -8.29
C ASP A 137 -32.15 60.17 -8.58
N TYR A 138 -30.88 60.54 -8.85
CA TYR A 138 -30.56 61.81 -9.48
C TYR A 138 -30.51 61.62 -11.00
N MET A 139 -31.57 62.04 -11.68
CA MET A 139 -31.66 62.06 -13.14
C MET A 139 -30.50 62.87 -13.75
N LEU A 140 -29.81 62.31 -14.75
CA LEU A 140 -28.92 63.07 -15.63
C LEU A 140 -29.14 62.66 -17.11
N PRO A 141 -29.26 63.60 -18.07
CA PRO A 141 -29.72 63.28 -19.42
C PRO A 141 -28.69 62.59 -20.33
N GLN A 142 -29.22 61.95 -21.37
CA GLN A 142 -28.49 61.26 -22.43
C GLN A 142 -27.70 62.24 -23.33
N ALA A 143 -26.53 61.81 -23.81
CA ALA A 143 -25.89 62.34 -25.00
C ALA A 143 -25.31 61.20 -25.86
N LEU A 144 -25.47 61.32 -27.17
CA LEU A 144 -25.22 60.28 -28.18
C LEU A 144 -23.73 60.10 -28.50
N GLY A 145 -23.35 58.89 -28.94
CA GLY A 145 -21.97 58.61 -29.38
C GLY A 145 -21.79 57.21 -29.97
N GLN A 146 -22.37 56.95 -31.14
CA GLN A 146 -22.09 55.72 -31.92
C GLN A 146 -20.66 55.76 -32.48
N ARG A 147 -20.01 54.59 -32.66
CA ARG A 147 -19.68 54.05 -34.00
C ARG A 147 -18.90 52.71 -34.01
N ASP A 148 -19.35 51.88 -34.96
CA ASP A 148 -18.66 50.88 -35.78
C ASP A 148 -17.66 49.85 -35.19
N ALA A 149 -17.93 48.59 -35.52
CA ALA A 149 -17.02 47.45 -35.45
C ALA A 149 -16.39 47.15 -36.82
N PRO A 150 -15.29 46.38 -36.88
CA PRO A 150 -14.92 45.66 -38.09
C PRO A 150 -14.80 44.13 -37.90
N GLN A 151 -15.48 43.45 -38.83
CA GLN A 151 -15.33 42.08 -39.35
C GLN A 151 -14.09 41.24 -38.97
N GLN A 152 -14.34 39.94 -38.72
CA GLN A 152 -13.35 38.86 -38.88
C GLN A 152 -13.07 38.58 -40.37
N PRO A 153 -11.95 37.91 -40.69
CA PRO A 153 -11.94 36.92 -41.76
C PRO A 153 -11.53 35.51 -41.26
N ALA A 154 -12.04 34.49 -41.95
CA ALA A 154 -11.86 33.08 -41.63
C ALA A 154 -10.83 32.38 -42.53
N HIS A 155 -10.23 31.31 -42.00
CA HIS A 155 -9.54 30.22 -42.69
C HIS A 155 -9.73 28.98 -41.79
N ARG A 156 -10.24 27.80 -42.18
CA ARG A 156 -10.13 26.97 -43.42
C ARG A 156 -8.70 26.60 -43.78
N ASP A 157 -8.32 25.35 -44.06
CA ASP A 157 -8.88 24.04 -43.65
C ASP A 157 -7.72 23.33 -42.86
N ALA A 158 -7.59 22.03 -42.61
CA ALA A 158 -8.30 20.82 -43.03
C ALA A 158 -8.08 19.68 -42.00
N ALA A 159 -8.63 18.50 -42.27
CA ALA A 159 -8.44 17.28 -41.47
C ALA A 159 -7.46 16.30 -42.13
N SER A 160 -6.77 15.48 -41.32
CA SER A 160 -6.32 14.12 -41.70
C SER A 160 -6.03 13.33 -40.42
N GLN A 161 -6.88 12.34 -40.08
CA GLN A 161 -6.61 10.90 -40.27
C GLN A 161 -5.32 10.42 -39.57
N ALA A 162 -5.42 9.73 -38.43
CA ALA A 162 -5.77 8.31 -38.30
C ALA A 162 -4.64 7.36 -38.75
N ASP A 163 -4.01 6.70 -37.77
CA ASP A 163 -3.41 5.38 -37.96
C ASP A 163 -3.70 4.50 -36.73
N LEU A 164 -4.49 3.45 -36.93
CA LEU A 164 -4.57 2.30 -36.03
C LEU A 164 -3.65 1.22 -36.59
N SER A 165 -2.47 1.04 -36.02
CA SER A 165 -1.61 -0.10 -36.32
C SER A 165 -1.65 -1.14 -35.19
N LEU A 166 -2.55 -2.11 -35.32
CA LEU A 166 -2.58 -3.30 -34.45
C LEU A 166 -1.31 -4.14 -34.65
N GLY A 167 -0.49 -4.24 -33.59
CA GLY A 167 0.62 -5.20 -33.51
C GLY A 167 0.11 -6.65 -33.50
N ARG A 168 0.10 -7.29 -34.67
CA ARG A 168 -0.47 -8.61 -34.93
C ARG A 168 0.26 -9.74 -34.20
N VAL A 169 -0.50 -10.62 -33.55
CA VAL A 169 -0.02 -11.86 -32.93
C VAL A 169 0.44 -12.85 -34.01
N GLY A 170 1.59 -13.49 -33.81
CA GLY A 170 2.10 -14.54 -34.69
C GLY A 170 2.40 -15.83 -33.92
N PRO A 171 1.84 -17.00 -34.31
CA PRO A 171 2.19 -18.29 -33.72
C PRO A 171 3.37 -18.93 -34.46
N GLY A 172 4.24 -19.64 -33.73
CA GLY A 172 5.33 -20.45 -34.28
C GLY A 172 5.60 -21.66 -33.36
N PRO A 173 5.61 -22.89 -33.88
CA PRO A 173 5.73 -24.10 -33.06
C PRO A 173 7.19 -24.50 -32.80
N GLY A 174 7.41 -25.27 -31.74
CA GLY A 174 8.72 -25.84 -31.39
C GLY A 174 8.55 -27.03 -30.45
N LEU A 175 8.25 -28.20 -31.01
CA LEU A 175 8.16 -29.47 -30.27
C LEU A 175 9.57 -29.94 -29.89
N GLY A 176 9.78 -30.22 -28.61
CA GLY A 176 11.03 -30.80 -28.09
C GLY A 176 10.71 -31.84 -27.02
N LEU A 177 10.41 -33.06 -27.47
CA LEU A 177 10.25 -34.22 -26.57
C LEU A 177 11.64 -34.66 -26.10
N GLY A 178 11.85 -34.62 -24.79
CA GLY A 178 13.06 -35.13 -24.13
C GLY A 178 12.66 -36.09 -23.02
N GLU A 179 12.60 -37.38 -23.33
CA GLU A 179 12.45 -38.46 -22.35
C GLU A 179 13.70 -38.55 -21.46
N GLY A 180 13.56 -38.90 -20.18
CA GLY A 180 14.73 -38.89 -19.29
C GLY A 180 14.54 -39.23 -17.82
N SER A 181 14.17 -40.48 -17.52
CA SER A 181 14.48 -41.22 -16.26
C SER A 181 13.82 -40.81 -14.92
N GLN A 182 13.59 -41.85 -14.11
CA GLN A 182 12.81 -41.88 -12.86
C GLN A 182 13.66 -41.58 -11.59
N PRO A 183 13.01 -41.32 -10.44
CA PRO A 183 13.70 -41.10 -9.17
C PRO A 183 14.19 -42.41 -8.54
N THR A 184 15.44 -42.45 -8.08
CA THR A 184 15.93 -43.49 -7.15
C THR A 184 15.75 -43.02 -5.70
N ALA A 185 14.75 -43.58 -5.04
CA ALA A 185 14.71 -43.59 -3.58
C ALA A 185 15.78 -44.55 -3.05
N GLN A 186 16.55 -44.12 -2.04
CA GLN A 186 17.35 -45.01 -1.19
C GLN A 186 17.10 -44.60 0.27
N PRO A 187 16.69 -45.53 1.15
CA PRO A 187 16.33 -45.21 2.52
C PRO A 187 17.53 -45.25 3.47
N SER A 188 17.37 -44.57 4.61
CA SER A 188 18.00 -44.84 5.91
C SER A 188 19.25 -45.74 5.97
N ARG A 189 20.40 -45.15 6.27
CA ARG A 189 21.50 -45.84 6.96
C ARG A 189 21.76 -45.23 8.34
N TRP A 190 21.04 -45.76 9.32
CA TRP A 190 21.46 -45.72 10.72
C TRP A 190 22.52 -46.81 10.92
N PHE A 191 23.78 -46.42 11.04
CA PHE A 191 24.93 -47.19 11.54
C PHE A 191 25.87 -46.13 12.14
N ILE A 192 25.92 -45.92 13.45
CA ILE A 192 26.65 -46.72 14.45
C ILE A 192 28.12 -46.94 14.06
N LEU A 193 28.98 -46.14 14.67
CA LEU A 193 30.37 -46.34 15.14
C LEU A 193 30.77 -44.95 15.68
N LEU A 194 30.90 -44.66 16.98
CA LEU A 194 31.78 -45.24 18.00
C LEU A 194 33.27 -45.12 17.67
N CYS A 195 33.79 -43.89 17.83
CA CYS A 195 35.10 -43.52 18.36
C CYS A 195 35.04 -42.06 18.82
#